data_AF-F4X218-F1
#
_entry.id   AF-F4X218-F1
#
_cell.length_a   1.000
_cell.length_b   1.000
_cell.length_c   1.000
_cell.angle_alpha   90.00
_cell.angle_beta   90.00
_cell.angle_gamma   90.00
#
_symmetry.space_group_name_H-M   'P 1'
#
loop_
_entity.id
_entity.type
_entity.pdbx_description
1 polymer ?
#
loop_
_entity_poly.entity_id
_entity_poly.type
_entity_poly.pdbx_seq_one_letter_code
_entity_poly.pdbx_strand_id
1 'polypeptide(L)'
;MTGRPHVGKPVKEMLLALGWEILPHPYSPDIAPSDYHLFWSMQNALSGAQSFEHLKKCENEWIILSHRNLLRFWNSQLPERWLKVIDNDGDYFDN
;
A
#
# COMPACT_ATOMS: atom_id res chain seq x y z
N MET A 1 -21.89 5.51 4.87
CA MET A 1 -21.56 6.32 3.66
C MET A 1 -20.05 6.39 3.56
N THR A 2 -19.42 5.55 2.76
CA THR A 2 -17.97 5.63 2.49
C THR A 2 -17.75 6.57 1.31
N GLY A 3 -17.24 7.77 1.58
CA GLY A 3 -16.76 8.66 0.51
C GLY A 3 -15.55 8.03 -0.16
N ARG A 4 -15.43 8.16 -1.48
CA ARG A 4 -14.20 7.81 -2.23
C ARG A 4 -13.38 9.10 -2.45
N PRO A 5 -12.67 9.63 -1.44
CA PRO A 5 -11.98 10.93 -1.56
C PRO A 5 -10.94 10.91 -2.68
N HIS A 6 -10.31 9.77 -2.94
CA HIS A 6 -9.28 9.60 -3.98
C HIS A 6 -9.79 9.71 -5.43
N VAL A 7 -11.10 9.58 -5.68
CA VAL A 7 -11.69 9.80 -7.02
C VAL A 7 -12.35 11.17 -7.16
N GLY A 8 -12.28 12.00 -6.12
CA GLY A 8 -12.85 13.34 -6.13
C GLY A 8 -12.27 14.19 -7.27
N LYS A 9 -13.11 15.04 -7.86
CA LYS A 9 -12.72 15.96 -8.93
C LYS A 9 -11.47 16.79 -8.59
N PRO A 10 -11.33 17.38 -7.38
CA PRO A 10 -10.14 18.16 -7.03
C PRO A 10 -8.84 17.34 -7.05
N VAL A 11 -8.91 16.07 -6.61
CA VAL A 11 -7.75 15.17 -6.58
C VAL A 11 -7.32 14.81 -8.00
N LYS A 12 -8.28 14.51 -8.89
CA LYS A 12 -7.98 14.21 -10.30
C LYS A 12 -7.34 15.40 -11.03
N GLU A 13 -7.87 16.61 -10.82
CA GLU A 13 -7.31 17.84 -11.41
C GLU A 13 -5.88 18.10 -10.93
N MET A 14 -5.61 17.88 -9.64
CA MET A 14 -4.26 18.00 -9.07
C MET A 14 -3.29 16.95 -9.66
N LEU A 15 -3.70 15.68 -9.74
CA LEU A 15 -2.86 14.61 -10.31
C LEU A 15 -2.52 14.88 -11.78
N LEU A 16 -3.48 15.37 -12.56
CA LEU A 16 -3.26 15.81 -13.94
C LEU A 16 -2.29 17.00 -14.01
N ALA A 17 -2.44 17.99 -13.14
CA ALA A 17 -1.54 19.15 -13.09
C ALA A 17 -0.10 18.77 -12.71
N LEU A 18 0.07 17.74 -11.88
CA LEU A 18 1.38 17.17 -11.54
C LEU A 18 1.95 16.26 -12.65
N GLY A 19 1.16 15.92 -13.68
CA GLY A 19 1.55 15.01 -14.76
C GLY A 19 1.65 13.55 -14.32
N TRP A 20 0.95 13.16 -13.24
CA TRP A 20 1.01 11.80 -12.71
C TRP A 20 0.01 10.91 -13.44
N GLU A 21 0.49 9.79 -13.96
CA GLU A 21 -0.36 8.75 -14.51
C GLU A 21 -1.09 8.01 -13.37
N ILE A 22 -2.40 7.86 -13.51
CA ILE A 22 -3.22 7.12 -12.54
C ILE A 22 -3.40 5.71 -13.08
N LEU A 23 -2.74 4.75 -12.44
CA LEU A 23 -2.92 3.33 -12.78
C LEU A 23 -4.33 2.87 -12.37
N PRO A 24 -5.01 2.07 -13.22
CA PRO A 24 -6.28 1.45 -12.85
C PRO A 24 -6.05 0.50 -11.67
N HIS A 25 -6.75 0.73 -10.56
CA HIS A 25 -6.64 -0.09 -9.36
C HIS A 25 -8.01 -0.65 -8.96
N PRO A 26 -8.25 -1.96 -9.14
CA PRO A 26 -9.40 -2.62 -8.54
C PRO A 26 -9.24 -2.59 -7.02
N TYR A 27 -10.31 -2.28 -6.30
CA TYR A 27 -10.30 -2.15 -4.84
C TYR A 27 -10.20 -3.55 -4.19
N SER A 28 -8.99 -4.11 -4.15
CA SER A 28 -8.68 -5.39 -3.53
C SER A 28 -7.42 -5.26 -2.66
N PRO A 29 -7.52 -5.52 -1.34
CA PRO A 29 -6.40 -5.45 -0.41
C PRO A 29 -5.19 -6.33 -0.83
N ASP A 30 -5.46 -7.46 -1.48
CA ASP A 30 -4.43 -8.42 -1.91
C ASP A 30 -3.53 -7.88 -3.03
N ILE A 31 -4.05 -6.89 -3.76
CA ILE A 31 -3.42 -6.26 -4.92
C ILE A 31 -2.70 -4.98 -4.50
N ALA A 32 -3.18 -4.32 -3.46
CA ALA A 32 -2.58 -3.10 -2.92
C ALA A 32 -1.30 -3.45 -2.13
N PRO A 33 -0.10 -3.06 -2.62
CA PRO A 33 1.15 -3.40 -1.95
C PRO A 33 1.28 -2.77 -0.55
N SER A 34 0.59 -1.65 -0.35
CA SER A 34 0.46 -1.02 0.96
C SER A 34 -0.29 -1.91 1.95
N ASP A 35 -1.37 -2.53 1.51
CA ASP A 35 -2.31 -3.20 2.40
C ASP A 35 -1.79 -4.58 2.81
N TYR A 36 -1.28 -5.35 1.85
CA TYR A 36 -0.75 -6.68 2.13
C TYR A 36 0.60 -6.66 2.87
N HIS A 37 1.55 -5.83 2.45
CA HIS A 37 2.94 -5.95 2.93
C HIS A 37 3.35 -4.82 3.89
N LEU A 38 3.04 -3.57 3.53
CA LEU A 38 3.49 -2.39 4.27
C LEU A 38 2.77 -2.29 5.63
N PHE A 39 1.43 -2.28 5.63
CA PHE A 39 0.65 -2.08 6.84
C PHE A 39 0.73 -3.26 7.80
N TRP A 40 0.85 -4.49 7.31
CA TRP A 40 1.10 -5.64 8.17
C TRP A 40 2.42 -5.51 8.93
N SER A 41 3.52 -5.25 8.22
CA SER A 41 4.84 -5.07 8.83
C SER A 41 4.85 -3.88 9.80
N MET A 42 4.19 -2.78 9.43
CA MET A 42 4.06 -1.59 10.26
C MET A 42 3.27 -1.86 11.54
N GLN A 43 2.14 -2.57 11.47
CA GLN A 43 1.35 -2.93 12.66
C GLN A 43 2.18 -3.71 13.67
N ASN A 44 2.98 -4.68 13.21
CA ASN A 44 3.87 -5.43 14.10
C ASN A 44 4.89 -4.51 14.78
N ALA A 45 5.52 -3.60 14.03
CA ALA A 45 6.52 -2.67 14.55
C ALA A 45 5.94 -1.63 15.53
N LEU A 46 4.67 -1.25 15.36
CA LEU A 46 4.00 -0.23 16.18
C LEU A 46 3.21 -0.80 17.36
N SER A 47 3.01 -2.12 17.42
CA SER A 47 2.13 -2.80 18.40
C SER A 47 2.43 -2.54 19.88
N GLY A 48 3.64 -2.07 20.21
CA GLY A 48 4.07 -1.78 21.58
C GLY A 48 4.17 -0.28 21.94
N ALA A 49 3.80 0.63 21.03
CA ALA A 49 3.98 2.05 21.27
C ALA A 49 2.90 2.61 22.22
N GLN A 50 3.34 3.24 23.30
CA GLN A 50 2.47 3.70 24.41
C GLN A 50 2.18 5.20 24.40
N SER A 51 2.80 5.95 23.49
CA SER A 51 2.60 7.40 23.34
C SER A 51 2.80 7.84 21.90
N PHE A 52 2.32 9.03 21.56
CA PHE A 52 2.48 9.60 20.21
C PHE A 52 3.95 9.85 19.84
N GLU A 53 4.78 10.28 20.80
CA GLU A 53 6.22 10.45 20.57
C GLU A 53 6.92 9.11 20.34
N HIS A 54 6.54 8.08 21.10
CA HIS A 54 7.07 6.73 20.91
C HIS A 54 6.64 6.15 19.56
N LEU A 55 5.38 6.34 19.16
CA LEU A 55 4.86 5.97 17.85
C LEU A 55 5.70 6.59 16.72
N LYS A 56 5.93 7.91 16.75
CA LYS A 56 6.76 8.60 15.75
C LYS A 56 8.18 8.05 15.68
N LYS A 57 8.76 7.71 16.84
CA LYS A 57 10.10 7.12 16.88
C LYS A 57 10.10 5.73 16.24
N CYS A 58 9.20 4.85 16.65
CA CYS A 58 9.07 3.51 16.08
C CYS A 58 8.78 3.54 14.57
N GLU A 59 7.92 4.46 14.12
CA GLU A 59 7.64 4.68 12.70
C GLU A 59 8.90 5.06 11.92
N ASN A 60 9.67 6.04 12.40
CA ASN A 60 10.91 6.45 11.75
C ASN A 60 11.94 5.31 11.68
N GLU A 61 12.11 4.56 12.78
CA GLU A 61 13.01 3.41 12.81
C GLU A 61 12.55 2.32 11.84
N TRP A 62 11.26 2.02 11.80
CA TRP A 62 10.69 1.05 10.87
C TRP A 62 10.82 1.49 9.41
N ILE A 63 10.60 2.77 9.07
CA ILE A 63 10.77 3.28 7.70
C ILE A 63 12.20 3.05 7.22
N ILE A 64 13.20 3.36 8.06
CA ILE A 64 14.62 3.21 7.74
C ILE A 64 14.96 1.74 7.48
N LEU A 65 14.46 0.83 8.32
CA LEU A 65 14.75 -0.60 8.20
C LEU A 65 14.00 -1.26 7.04
N SER A 66 12.80 -0.78 6.73
CA SER A 66 11.90 -1.40 5.75
C SER A 66 12.16 -0.95 4.32
N HIS A 67 12.82 0.20 4.11
CA HIS A 67 12.96 0.82 2.79
C HIS A 67 13.49 -0.14 1.71
N ARG A 68 14.54 -0.91 2.03
CA ARG A 68 15.16 -1.85 1.08
C ARG A 68 14.26 -3.04 0.77
N ASN A 69 13.54 -3.54 1.77
CA ASN A 69 12.62 -4.68 1.62
C ASN A 69 11.39 -4.28 0.81
N LEU A 70 10.89 -3.06 0.99
CA LEU A 70 9.78 -2.52 0.22
C LEU A 70 10.15 -2.42 -1.25
N LEU A 71 11.27 -1.77 -1.60
CA LEU A 71 11.71 -1.66 -3.00
C LEU A 71 11.88 -3.03 -3.66
N ARG A 72 12.41 -4.02 -2.93
CA ARG A 72 12.50 -5.39 -3.43
C ARG A 72 11.12 -6.00 -3.67
N PHE A 73 10.19 -5.85 -2.72
CA PHE A 73 8.81 -6.32 -2.85
C PHE A 73 8.11 -5.73 -4.08
N TRP A 74 8.18 -4.40 -4.24
CA TRP A 74 7.59 -3.69 -5.38
C TRP A 74 8.13 -4.19 -6.72
N ASN A 75 9.44 -4.44 -6.82
CA ASN A 75 10.06 -4.85 -8.08
C ASN A 75 9.85 -6.33 -8.42
N SER A 76 9.79 -7.23 -7.44
CA SER A 76 9.76 -8.67 -7.70
C SER A 76 8.40 -9.33 -7.47
N GLN A 77 7.65 -8.93 -6.45
CA GLN A 77 6.42 -9.64 -6.04
C GLN A 77 5.16 -9.05 -6.65
N LEU A 78 5.16 -7.76 -7.01
CA LEU A 78 3.99 -7.13 -7.62
C LEU A 78 3.61 -7.75 -8.97
N PRO A 79 4.55 -8.01 -9.90
CA PRO A 79 4.22 -8.68 -11.15
C PRO A 79 3.68 -10.11 -10.95
N GLU A 80 4.26 -10.87 -10.01
CA GLU A 80 3.82 -12.22 -9.68
C GLU A 80 2.39 -12.23 -9.11
N ARG A 81 2.06 -11.27 -8.25
CA ARG A 81 0.70 -11.12 -7.71
C ARG A 81 -0.31 -10.75 -8.78
N TRP A 82 0.04 -9.84 -9.70
CA TRP A 82 -0.84 -9.51 -10.82
C TRP A 82 -1.12 -10.71 -11.71
N LEU A 83 -0.12 -11.57 -11.97
CA LEU A 83 -0.34 -12.82 -12.68
C LEU A 83 -1.32 -13.74 -11.95
N LYS A 84 -1.19 -13.88 -10.62
CA LYS A 84 -2.13 -14.69 -9.82
C LYS A 84 -3.57 -14.16 -9.87
N VAL A 85 -3.76 -12.84 -9.84
CA VAL A 85 -5.10 -12.23 -10.00
C VAL A 85 -5.70 -12.61 -11.35
N ILE A 86 -4.89 -12.56 -12.41
CA ILE A 86 -5.33 -12.92 -13.77
C ILE A 86 -5.66 -14.42 -13.85
N ASP A 87 -4.78 -15.28 -13.33
CA ASP A 87 -4.96 -16.74 -13.33
C ASP A 87 -6.17 -17.19 -12.50
N ASN A 88 -6.59 -16.37 -11.52
CA ASN A 88 -7.73 -16.63 -10.65
C ASN A 88 -8.99 -15.85 -11.07
N ASP A 89 -9.08 -15.38 -12.32
CA ASP A 89 -10.23 -14.63 -12.87
C ASP A 89 -10.66 -13.41 -12.01
N GLY A 90 -9.71 -12.81 -11.29
CA GLY A 90 -9.95 -11.66 -10.41
C GLY A 90 -10.38 -12.01 -8.97
N ASP A 91 -10.50 -13.28 -8.61
CA ASP A 91 -10.81 -13.71 -7.25
C ASP A 91 -9.59 -13.59 -6.30
N TYR A 92 -9.89 -13.50 -5.00
CA TYR A 92 -8.90 -13.50 -3.92
C TYR A 92 -8.07 -14.81 -3.94
N PHE A 93 -6.76 -14.70 -3.76
CA PHE A 93 -5.82 -15.83 -3.90
C PHE A 93 -4.95 -16.07 -2.66
N ASP A 94 -4.95 -15.14 -1.69
CA ASP A 94 -4.30 -15.31 -0.39
C ASP A 94 -5.41 -15.38 0.69
N ASN A 95 -5.44 -16.47 1.48
CA ASN A 95 -6.34 -16.67 2.64
C ASN A 95 -5.70 -16.19 3.93
#